data_AF-A0AAV8ZBW8-F1
#
_entry.id   AF-A0AAV8ZBW8-F1
#
_cell.length_a   1.000
_cell.length_b   1.000
_cell.length_c   1.000
_cell.angle_alpha   90.00
_cell.angle_beta   90.00
_cell.angle_gamma   90.00
#
_symmetry.space_group_name_H-M   'P 1'
#
loop_
_entity.id
_entity.type
_entity.pdbx_description
1 polymer ?
#
loop_
_entity_poly.entity_id
_entity_poly.type
_entity_poly.pdbx_seq_one_letter_code
_entity_poly.pdbx_strand_id
1 'polypeptide(L)'
;ALIGYDSDNQISWSCGGSLISENFILTAAHCIKSKLGPPKYVRLGITEVSNLTFLQEYQVNHSMSHPEYTSKAKYHDIGLIRLSSDVNMRKEVRPACVHLEKDIPQKSAIATGWGSIKFMGPSSNHLLKVDLDFLTTKKMQRILPESNSSSQEFPETWNSG
;
A
#
# COMPACT_ATOMS: atom_id res chain seq x y z
N ALA A 1 -6.21 3.45 -4.49
CA ALA A 1 -6.08 4.84 -4.04
C ALA A 1 -4.70 5.38 -4.42
N LEU A 2 -4.60 6.63 -4.86
CA LEU A 2 -3.32 7.34 -4.99
C LEU A 2 -3.14 8.26 -3.79
N ILE A 3 -1.92 8.29 -3.24
CA ILE A 3 -1.56 9.09 -2.06
C ILE A 3 -0.61 10.20 -2.50
N GLY A 4 -0.97 11.43 -2.17
CA GLY A 4 -0.31 12.66 -2.60
C GLY A 4 0.38 13.40 -1.46
N TYR A 5 1.51 14.03 -1.79
CA TYR A 5 2.36 14.81 -0.88
C TYR A 5 2.60 16.20 -1.48
N ASP A 6 2.68 17.23 -0.65
CA ASP A 6 3.14 18.55 -1.09
C ASP A 6 4.66 18.47 -1.37
N SER A 7 5.08 18.80 -2.59
CA SER A 7 6.48 18.79 -3.02
C SER A 7 6.72 19.91 -4.03
N ASP A 8 7.63 20.84 -3.73
CA ASP A 8 8.05 21.93 -4.63
C ASP A 8 6.87 22.69 -5.29
N ASN A 9 5.90 23.13 -4.49
CA ASN A 9 4.66 23.81 -4.91
C ASN A 9 3.74 22.98 -5.84
N GLN A 10 3.93 21.67 -5.90
CA GLN A 10 3.09 20.74 -6.65
C GLN A 10 2.70 19.54 -5.78
N ILE A 11 1.71 18.76 -6.23
CA ILE A 11 1.32 17.51 -5.57
C ILE A 11 2.04 16.34 -6.24
N SER A 12 2.86 15.62 -5.47
CA SER A 12 3.53 14.40 -5.92
C SER A 12 2.72 13.17 -5.54
N TRP A 13 2.25 12.41 -6.54
CA TRP A 13 1.50 11.16 -6.36
C TRP A 13 2.46 9.97 -6.37
N SER A 14 3.12 9.71 -5.24
CA SER A 14 4.23 8.75 -5.17
C SER A 14 3.88 7.41 -4.49
N CYS A 15 2.68 7.27 -3.93
CA CYS A 15 2.28 6.09 -3.18
C CYS A 15 0.88 5.61 -3.55
N GLY A 16 0.65 4.32 -3.30
CA GLY A 16 -0.65 3.67 -3.43
C GLY A 16 -1.23 3.26 -2.07
N GLY A 17 -2.51 2.98 -2.08
CA GLY A 17 -3.21 2.37 -0.95
C GLY A 17 -4.55 1.77 -1.36
N SER A 18 -5.18 1.09 -0.41
CA SER A 18 -6.48 0.44 -0.59
C SER A 18 -7.48 1.02 0.40
N LEU A 19 -8.65 1.42 -0.10
CA LEU A 19 -9.78 1.77 0.76
C LEU A 19 -10.25 0.51 1.49
N ILE A 20 -10.37 0.55 2.81
CA ILE A 20 -10.80 -0.60 3.63
C ILE A 20 -12.06 -0.30 4.48
N SER A 21 -12.46 0.96 4.57
CA SER A 21 -13.73 1.40 5.16
C SER A 21 -14.23 2.66 4.45
N GLU A 22 -15.25 3.33 4.99
CA GLU A 22 -15.73 4.61 4.48
C GLU A 22 -14.73 5.77 4.58
N ASN A 23 -13.72 5.68 5.44
CA ASN A 23 -12.76 6.77 5.64
C ASN A 23 -11.35 6.30 5.99
N PHE A 24 -11.06 4.99 5.88
CA PHE A 24 -9.71 4.45 6.09
C PHE A 24 -9.10 3.89 4.81
N ILE A 25 -7.86 4.31 4.56
CA ILE A 25 -6.96 3.76 3.56
C ILE A 25 -5.88 2.95 4.26
N LEU A 26 -5.71 1.69 3.86
CA LEU A 26 -4.57 0.86 4.18
C LEU A 26 -3.44 1.14 3.19
N THR A 27 -2.23 1.36 3.70
CA THR A 27 -1.03 1.65 2.89
C THR A 27 0.22 1.11 3.60
N ALA A 28 1.39 1.41 3.05
CA ALA A 28 2.67 1.09 3.66
C ALA A 28 3.11 2.17 4.66
N ALA A 29 3.85 1.78 5.70
CA ALA A 29 4.37 2.72 6.68
C ALA A 29 5.40 3.69 6.06
N HIS A 30 6.16 3.24 5.06
CA HIS A 30 7.12 4.09 4.35
C HIS A 30 6.43 5.21 3.54
N CYS A 31 5.17 5.02 3.13
CA CYS A 31 4.38 6.09 2.52
C CYS A 31 4.02 7.17 3.55
N ILE A 32 3.73 6.77 4.80
CA ILE A 32 3.45 7.72 5.89
C ILE A 32 4.72 8.47 6.32
N LYS A 33 5.85 7.76 6.46
CA LYS A 33 7.16 8.34 6.80
C LYS A 33 7.99 8.66 5.54
N SER A 34 7.35 9.19 4.51
CA SER A 34 8.00 9.52 3.23
C SER A 34 9.00 10.66 3.37
N LYS A 35 10.03 10.68 2.51
CA LYS A 35 10.96 11.80 2.38
C LYS A 35 10.28 13.07 1.83
N LEU A 36 9.13 12.93 1.18
CA LEU A 36 8.30 14.03 0.69
C LEU A 36 7.46 14.67 1.82
N GLY A 37 7.57 14.17 3.05
CA GLY A 37 6.74 14.61 4.18
C GLY A 37 5.49 13.73 4.39
N PRO A 38 4.58 14.14 5.29
CA PRO A 38 3.39 13.38 5.59
C PRO A 38 2.41 13.41 4.40
N PRO A 39 1.60 12.35 4.20
CA PRO A 39 0.58 12.32 3.16
C PRO A 39 -0.47 13.40 3.42
N LYS A 40 -0.92 14.05 2.35
CA LYS A 40 -1.84 15.19 2.39
C LYS A 40 -3.15 14.93 1.68
N TYR A 41 -3.10 14.19 0.57
CA TYR A 41 -4.25 13.97 -0.29
C TYR A 41 -4.40 12.48 -0.62
N VAL A 42 -5.64 12.06 -0.85
CA VAL A 42 -5.97 10.73 -1.37
C VAL A 42 -6.93 10.86 -2.55
N ARG A 43 -6.63 10.19 -3.66
CA ARG A 43 -7.53 10.04 -4.81
C ARG A 43 -8.11 8.64 -4.92
N LEU A 44 -9.40 8.58 -5.19
CA LEU A 44 -10.21 7.37 -5.39
C LEU A 44 -11.03 7.48 -6.69
N GLY A 45 -11.55 6.34 -7.15
CA GLY A 45 -12.49 6.29 -8.29
C GLY A 45 -11.87 6.48 -9.66
N ILE A 46 -10.55 6.52 -9.75
CA ILE A 46 -9.82 6.65 -11.01
C ILE A 46 -9.22 5.31 -11.44
N THR A 47 -9.24 5.06 -12.75
CA THR A 47 -8.46 4.02 -13.43
C THR A 47 -7.39 4.61 -14.33
N GLU A 48 -7.56 5.87 -14.73
CA GLU A 48 -6.57 6.65 -15.49
C GLU A 48 -6.30 7.95 -14.74
N VAL A 49 -5.03 8.31 -14.54
CA VAL A 49 -4.65 9.48 -13.74
C VAL A 49 -5.16 10.78 -14.38
N SER A 50 -5.23 10.84 -15.71
CA SER A 50 -5.76 11.96 -16.49
C SER A 50 -7.30 12.02 -16.53
N ASN A 51 -8.01 10.92 -16.24
CA ASN A 51 -9.46 10.87 -16.33
C ASN A 51 -10.10 11.18 -14.97
N LEU A 52 -10.67 12.37 -14.86
CA LEU A 52 -11.23 12.88 -13.60
C LEU A 52 -12.73 12.61 -13.42
N THR A 53 -13.36 11.86 -14.33
CA THR A 53 -14.84 11.70 -14.38
C THR A 53 -15.45 11.19 -13.08
N PHE A 54 -14.79 10.21 -12.44
CA PHE A 54 -15.24 9.59 -11.18
C PHE A 54 -14.27 9.88 -10.02
N LEU A 55 -13.36 10.84 -10.22
CA LEU A 55 -12.38 11.21 -9.21
C LEU A 55 -13.09 11.68 -7.95
N GLN A 56 -12.67 11.11 -6.82
CA GLN A 56 -12.94 11.68 -5.51
C GLN A 56 -11.60 11.96 -4.84
N GLU A 57 -11.39 13.22 -4.43
CA GLU A 57 -10.18 13.66 -3.75
C GLU A 57 -10.51 14.08 -2.31
N TYR A 58 -9.74 13.57 -1.36
CA TYR A 58 -9.92 13.79 0.06
C TYR A 58 -8.63 14.28 0.70
N GLN A 59 -8.76 15.18 1.67
CA GLN A 59 -7.67 15.54 2.55
C GLN A 59 -7.38 14.41 3.55
N VAL A 60 -6.13 14.29 3.96
CA VAL A 60 -5.73 13.41 5.05
C VAL A 60 -5.98 14.12 6.38
N ASN A 61 -6.83 13.53 7.23
CA ASN A 61 -7.05 14.00 8.59
C ASN A 61 -5.95 13.51 9.53
N HIS A 62 -5.62 12.23 9.44
CA HIS A 62 -4.63 11.60 10.30
C HIS A 62 -3.94 10.43 9.58
N SER A 63 -2.69 10.16 9.93
CA SER A 63 -1.95 9.00 9.40
C SER A 63 -1.17 8.32 10.52
N MET A 64 -1.15 6.99 10.50
CA MET A 64 -0.60 6.14 11.56
C MET A 64 0.22 5.02 10.92
N SER A 65 1.53 5.05 11.14
CA SER A 65 2.39 3.88 10.83
C SER A 65 2.33 2.88 11.98
N HIS A 66 2.60 1.60 11.70
CA HIS A 66 2.84 0.62 12.75
C HIS A 66 3.88 1.13 13.77
N PRO A 67 3.67 0.98 15.09
CA PRO A 67 4.54 1.55 16.11
C PRO A 67 5.98 1.02 16.04
N GLU A 68 6.14 -0.25 15.65
CA GLU A 68 7.44 -0.90 15.49
C GLU A 68 8.10 -0.65 14.11
N TYR A 69 7.48 0.14 13.23
CA TYR A 69 8.06 0.43 11.92
C TYR A 69 9.29 1.34 12.05
N THR A 70 10.42 0.84 11.54
CA THR A 70 11.65 1.63 11.32
C THR A 70 12.07 1.57 9.85
N SER A 71 12.51 2.69 9.29
CA SER A 71 12.93 2.78 7.88
C SER A 71 14.15 1.93 7.54
N LYS A 72 14.91 1.49 8.55
CA LYS A 72 16.09 0.64 8.40
C LYS A 72 15.75 -0.86 8.31
N ALA A 73 14.73 -1.31 9.05
CA ALA A 73 14.46 -2.74 9.22
C ALA A 73 13.55 -3.34 8.13
N LYS A 74 12.82 -2.53 7.35
CA LYS A 74 11.82 -2.97 6.34
C LYS A 74 10.64 -3.83 6.87
N TYR A 75 10.69 -4.29 8.11
CA TYR A 75 9.58 -4.97 8.80
C TYR A 75 8.49 -4.00 9.23
N HIS A 76 7.29 -4.53 9.48
CA HIS A 76 6.11 -3.78 9.91
C HIS A 76 5.76 -2.60 8.99
N ASP A 77 6.01 -2.75 7.67
CA ASP A 77 5.77 -1.71 6.67
C ASP A 77 4.27 -1.59 6.32
N ILE A 78 3.46 -1.28 7.32
CA ILE A 78 2.00 -1.16 7.24
C ILE A 78 1.54 0.12 7.96
N GLY A 79 0.56 0.80 7.38
CA GLY A 79 0.03 2.04 7.91
C GLY A 79 -1.41 2.30 7.50
N LEU A 80 -2.07 3.15 8.28
CA LEU A 80 -3.44 3.59 8.07
C LEU A 80 -3.49 5.10 7.85
N ILE A 81 -4.30 5.53 6.91
CA ILE A 81 -4.65 6.93 6.68
C ILE A 81 -6.14 7.09 6.90
N ARG A 82 -6.52 8.03 7.77
CA ARG A 82 -7.90 8.47 7.98
C ARG A 82 -8.17 9.72 7.14
N LEU A 83 -9.21 9.67 6.32
CA LEU A 83 -9.66 10.79 5.49
C LEU A 83 -10.39 11.85 6.32
N SER A 84 -10.46 13.08 5.80
CA SER A 84 -11.19 14.20 6.42
C SER A 84 -12.70 14.03 6.46
N SER A 85 -13.24 13.17 5.61
CA SER A 85 -14.66 12.88 5.50
C SER A 85 -14.87 11.50 4.88
N ASP A 86 -16.08 10.97 5.03
CA ASP A 86 -16.44 9.68 4.46
C ASP A 86 -16.51 9.77 2.93
N VAL A 87 -16.14 8.66 2.29
CA VAL A 87 -16.13 8.54 0.83
C VAL A 87 -17.54 8.41 0.28
N ASN A 88 -17.78 8.94 -0.91
CA ASN A 88 -19.04 8.72 -1.61
C ASN A 88 -19.00 7.33 -2.26
N MET A 89 -19.56 6.32 -1.58
CA MET A 89 -19.58 4.94 -2.06
C MET A 89 -20.36 4.81 -3.37
N ARG A 90 -19.68 4.28 -4.40
CA ARG A 90 -20.23 4.09 -5.75
C ARG A 90 -19.74 2.79 -6.36
N LYS A 91 -20.00 2.56 -7.65
CA LYS A 91 -19.48 1.38 -8.34
C LYS A 91 -17.94 1.44 -8.47
N GLU A 92 -17.40 2.64 -8.63
CA GLU A 92 -15.98 2.93 -8.86
C GLU A 92 -15.18 3.08 -7.56
N VAL A 93 -15.87 3.30 -6.43
CA VAL A 93 -15.27 3.49 -5.10
C VAL A 93 -15.95 2.56 -4.12
N ARG A 94 -15.26 1.46 -3.77
CA ARG A 94 -15.69 0.48 -2.77
C ARG A 94 -14.50 0.01 -1.94
N PRO A 95 -14.71 -0.31 -0.65
CA PRO A 95 -13.66 -0.86 0.18
C PRO A 95 -13.29 -2.27 -0.27
N ALA A 96 -12.02 -2.60 -0.15
CA ALA A 96 -11.51 -3.96 -0.26
C ALA A 96 -11.74 -4.71 1.06
N CYS A 97 -11.97 -6.03 0.96
CA CYS A 97 -12.05 -6.89 2.13
C CYS A 97 -10.65 -7.07 2.73
N VAL A 98 -10.56 -7.05 4.06
CA VAL A 98 -9.34 -7.40 4.80
C VAL A 98 -9.45 -8.85 5.25
N HIS A 99 -8.42 -9.63 4.95
CA HIS A 99 -8.31 -11.01 5.43
C HIS A 99 -7.78 -11.00 6.86
N LEU A 100 -8.51 -11.63 7.78
CA LEU A 100 -8.19 -11.62 9.23
C LEU A 100 -7.57 -12.93 9.71
N GLU A 101 -7.67 -13.99 8.90
CA GLU A 101 -7.10 -15.29 9.24
C GLU A 101 -5.60 -15.32 8.94
N LYS A 102 -4.86 -16.14 9.68
CA LYS A 102 -3.42 -16.34 9.46
C LYS A 102 -3.13 -17.00 8.11
N ASP A 103 -3.99 -17.92 7.70
CA ASP A 103 -3.79 -18.72 6.51
C ASP A 103 -4.42 -18.07 5.29
N ILE A 104 -3.65 -17.96 4.20
CA ILE A 104 -4.13 -17.53 2.88
C ILE A 104 -4.36 -18.79 2.06
N PRO A 105 -5.61 -19.26 1.89
CA PRO A 105 -5.89 -20.50 1.17
C PRO A 105 -5.63 -20.41 -0.35
N GLN A 106 -5.50 -19.19 -0.87
CA GLN A 106 -5.26 -18.93 -2.29
C GLN A 106 -3.81 -19.26 -2.67
N LYS A 107 -3.63 -19.71 -3.93
CA LYS A 107 -2.31 -20.01 -4.50
C LYS A 107 -1.71 -18.86 -5.32
N SER A 108 -2.54 -17.87 -5.63
CA SER A 108 -2.16 -16.69 -6.40
C SER A 108 -2.88 -15.44 -5.89
N ALA A 109 -2.34 -14.28 -6.26
CA ALA A 109 -2.89 -12.97 -5.96
C ALA A 109 -2.79 -12.05 -7.18
N ILE A 110 -3.64 -11.04 -7.22
CA ILE A 110 -3.58 -9.97 -8.22
C ILE A 110 -2.97 -8.75 -7.55
N ALA A 111 -1.87 -8.23 -8.11
CA ALA A 111 -1.34 -6.93 -7.73
C ALA A 111 -1.81 -5.88 -8.74
N THR A 112 -2.30 -4.75 -8.24
CA THR A 112 -2.76 -3.62 -9.08
C THR A 112 -2.10 -2.32 -8.68
N GLY A 113 -1.75 -1.47 -9.65
CA GLY A 113 -1.20 -0.15 -9.36
C GLY A 113 -0.84 0.68 -10.60
N TRP A 114 -0.43 1.92 -10.36
CA TRP A 114 0.07 2.85 -11.38
C TRP A 114 1.61 2.93 -11.41
N GLY A 115 2.29 1.93 -10.84
CA GLY A 115 3.75 1.90 -10.74
C GLY A 115 4.44 1.87 -12.11
N SER A 116 5.77 2.06 -12.09
CA SER A 116 6.59 2.00 -13.29
C SER A 116 6.49 0.64 -13.99
N ILE A 117 6.21 0.66 -15.30
CA ILE A 117 6.15 -0.54 -16.15
C ILE A 117 7.52 -1.03 -16.63
N LYS A 118 8.57 -0.26 -16.37
CA LYS A 118 9.97 -0.55 -16.70
C LYS A 118 10.86 -0.11 -15.54
N PHE A 119 12.02 -0.75 -15.37
CA PHE A 119 13.01 -0.33 -14.37
C PHE A 119 13.41 1.13 -14.61
N MET A 120 13.24 1.98 -13.60
CA MET A 120 13.41 3.44 -13.66
C MET A 120 12.60 4.16 -14.77
N GLY A 121 11.55 3.51 -15.30
CA GLY A 121 10.67 4.09 -16.30
C GLY A 121 9.56 4.96 -15.68
N PRO A 122 8.86 5.76 -16.48
CA PRO A 122 7.72 6.54 -16.01
C PRO A 122 6.62 5.62 -15.47
N SER A 123 5.88 6.12 -14.48
CA SER A 123 4.65 5.49 -13.97
C SER A 123 3.60 5.36 -15.07
N SER A 124 2.78 4.33 -14.98
CA SER A 124 1.67 4.13 -15.93
C SER A 124 0.56 5.15 -15.68
N ASN A 125 0.02 5.72 -16.78
CA ASN A 125 -1.16 6.57 -16.69
C ASN A 125 -2.44 5.77 -16.40
N HIS A 126 -2.46 4.47 -16.75
CA HIS A 126 -3.56 3.56 -16.48
C HIS A 126 -3.24 2.62 -15.32
N LEU A 127 -4.27 2.24 -14.56
CA LEU A 127 -4.19 1.21 -13.54
C LEU A 127 -3.92 -0.13 -14.23
N LEU A 128 -2.81 -0.75 -13.87
CA LEU A 128 -2.43 -2.06 -14.40
C LEU A 128 -2.66 -3.14 -13.35
N LYS A 129 -2.74 -4.39 -13.83
CA LYS A 129 -2.83 -5.58 -12.99
C LYS A 129 -1.82 -6.64 -13.44
N VAL A 130 -1.34 -7.43 -12.50
CA VAL A 130 -0.51 -8.61 -12.76
C VAL A 130 -0.97 -9.76 -11.86
N ASP A 131 -1.03 -10.96 -12.43
CA ASP A 131 -1.29 -12.21 -11.72
C ASP A 131 0.04 -12.76 -11.17
N LEU A 132 0.09 -13.04 -9.87
CA LEU A 132 1.27 -13.49 -9.16
C LEU A 132 0.98 -14.79 -8.42
N ASP A 133 1.89 -15.75 -8.53
CA ASP A 133 1.83 -16.98 -7.75
C ASP A 133 2.50 -16.78 -6.38
N PHE A 134 1.88 -17.34 -5.34
CA PHE A 134 2.51 -17.37 -4.03
C PHE A 134 3.69 -18.33 -4.02
N LEU A 135 4.85 -17.82 -3.59
CA LEU A 135 6.04 -18.61 -3.35
C LEU A 135 6.12 -18.98 -1.87
N THR A 136 6.45 -20.24 -1.58
CA THR A 136 6.68 -20.67 -0.19
C THR A 136 7.93 -19.99 0.36
N THR A 137 7.99 -19.78 1.68
CA THR A 137 9.17 -19.22 2.36
C THR A 137 10.45 -20.00 2.02
N LYS A 138 10.35 -21.34 1.98
CA LYS A 138 11.47 -22.22 1.58
C LYS A 138 11.96 -21.95 0.16
N LYS A 139 11.04 -21.64 -0.78
CA LYS A 139 11.39 -21.32 -2.17
C LYS A 139 11.98 -19.91 -2.26
N MET A 140 11.45 -18.93 -1.53
CA MET A 140 11.98 -17.57 -1.47
C MET A 140 13.41 -17.53 -0.92
N GLN A 141 13.71 -18.26 0.16
CA GLN A 141 15.04 -18.36 0.76
C GLN A 141 16.09 -18.96 -0.18
N ARG A 142 15.68 -19.81 -1.13
CA ARG A 142 16.59 -20.37 -2.15
C ARG A 142 16.88 -19.42 -3.30
N ILE A 143 15.97 -18.47 -3.56
CA ILE A 143 16.03 -17.56 -4.72
C ILE A 143 16.71 -16.25 -4.32
N LEU A 144 16.50 -15.77 -3.09
CA LEU A 144 17.14 -14.57 -2.58
C LEU A 144 18.54 -14.93 -2.07
N PRO A 145 19.62 -14.27 -2.57
CA PRO A 145 20.92 -14.39 -1.95
C PRO A 145 20.80 -13.92 -0.49
N GLU A 146 21.49 -14.57 0.45
CA GLU A 146 21.55 -14.17 1.85
C GLU A 146 21.99 -12.70 1.94
N SER A 147 21.02 -11.80 2.01
CA SER A 147 21.31 -10.42 2.38
C SER A 147 21.63 -10.45 3.86
N ASN A 148 22.82 -9.99 4.23
CA ASN A 148 23.25 -9.71 5.61
C ASN A 148 22.37 -8.62 6.26
N SER A 149 21.07 -8.86 6.38
CA SER A 149 20.20 -8.23 7.35
C SER A 149 19.88 -9.30 8.37
N SER A 150 20.52 -9.18 9.53
CA SER A 150 20.25 -9.91 10.77
C SER A 150 18.90 -10.63 10.77
N SER A 151 18.94 -11.94 10.53
CA SER A 151 17.86 -12.85 10.84
C SER A 151 17.63 -12.80 12.34
N GLN A 152 16.64 -12.02 12.79
CA GLN A 152 16.00 -12.33 14.05
C GLN A 152 14.93 -13.38 13.74
N GLU A 153 15.19 -14.59 14.22
CA GLU A 153 14.27 -15.71 14.18
C GLU A 153 12.93 -15.30 14.81
N PHE A 154 11.83 -15.78 14.23
CA PHE A 154 10.52 -15.70 14.87
C PHE A 154 10.62 -16.44 16.21
N PRO A 155 10.36 -15.80 17.36
CA PRO A 155 10.34 -16.53 18.61
C PRO A 155 9.23 -17.59 18.58
N GLU A 156 9.59 -18.84 18.85
CA GLU A 156 8.72 -20.03 18.88
C GLU A 156 7.66 -20.02 20.00
N THR A 157 7.23 -18.85 20.48
CA THR A 157 6.25 -18.72 21.58
C THR A 157 4.86 -18.33 21.10
N TRP A 158 4.38 -18.98 20.04
CA TRP A 158 2.98 -18.90 19.60
C TRP A 158 2.34 -20.29 19.38
N ASN A 159 2.88 -21.33 20.02
CA ASN A 159 2.27 -22.66 20.13
C ASN A 159 2.09 -23.04 21.61
N SER A 160 1.17 -22.37 22.29
CA SER A 160 0.53 -22.90 23.49
C SER A 160 -0.74 -22.09 23.79
N GLY A 161 -1.86 -22.69 23.39
CA GLY A 161 -3.23 -22.26 23.61
C GLY A 161 -4.15 -23.33 23.06
#